data_AF-K8EJK1-F1
#
_entry.id   AF-K8EJK1-F1
#
_cell.length_a   1.000
_cell.length_b   1.000
_cell.length_c   1.000
_cell.angle_alpha   90.00
_cell.angle_beta   90.00
_cell.angle_gamma   90.00
#
_symmetry.space_group_name_H-M   'P 1'
#
loop_
_entity.id
_entity.type
_entity.pdbx_description
1 polymer ?
#
loop_
_entity_poly.entity_id
_entity_poly.type
_entity_poly.pdbx_seq_one_letter_code
_entity_poly.pdbx_strand_id
1 'polypeptide(L)'
;MASSTSFTEGGQGGGGGDVNDPFYLVREEISDSVSTCESSFSRIHNLQTLTQKKETCINISSEIDSLLWQLNELDRATEAAERDPNRFRVSREELERRKAWTSQTRERLNVLKGRVENMMMNSSNSLNSEQNRVKSVLDQNRNTIDDYMLSDERATQDQLFANQDEQLEDLSHHIRTIGNVGKTIGEELEQQGRMLEDLEEETEGVRARMQAANQMMIHVFKKAGVRAQLCTVFALTIILVLLFMVAFGSV
;
A
#
# COMPACT_ATOMS: atom_id res chain seq x y z
N MET A 1 3.59 26.86 40.03
CA MET A 1 2.95 28.08 39.49
C MET A 1 3.28 28.14 38.01
N ALA A 2 2.32 27.74 37.18
CA ALA A 2 2.43 27.77 35.72
C ALA A 2 2.19 29.21 35.24
N SER A 3 3.06 29.71 34.36
CA SER A 3 2.81 30.94 33.60
C SER A 3 2.36 30.56 32.21
N SER A 4 1.09 30.77 31.95
CA SER A 4 0.43 30.70 30.66
C SER A 4 0.92 31.83 29.76
N THR A 5 1.32 31.51 28.53
CA THR A 5 1.33 32.50 27.43
C THR A 5 0.54 31.91 26.27
N SER A 6 -0.67 32.43 26.14
CA SER A 6 -1.55 32.34 24.99
C SER A 6 -0.94 33.14 23.83
N PHE A 7 -0.69 32.50 22.69
CA PHE A 7 -0.45 33.17 21.42
C PHE A 7 -1.62 32.91 20.48
N THR A 8 -2.10 34.00 19.89
CA THR A 8 -3.42 34.25 19.31
C THR A 8 -3.56 33.79 17.87
N GLU A 9 -4.81 33.46 17.52
CA GLU A 9 -5.37 33.33 16.16
C GLU A 9 -4.91 34.41 15.17
N GLY A 10 -4.72 33.98 13.92
CA GLY A 10 -4.69 34.87 12.76
C GLY A 10 -4.02 34.23 11.54
N GLY A 11 -4.79 33.54 10.69
CA GLY A 11 -4.29 33.06 9.40
C GLY A 11 -5.13 31.98 8.72
N GLN A 12 -6.41 32.26 8.45
CA GLN A 12 -7.22 31.46 7.54
C GLN A 12 -6.78 31.73 6.10
N GLY A 13 -6.25 30.70 5.41
CA GLY A 13 -5.78 30.85 4.03
C GLY A 13 -5.20 29.56 3.41
N GLY A 14 -6.08 28.62 3.03
CA GLY A 14 -5.93 27.79 1.84
C GLY A 14 -4.98 26.59 1.89
N GLY A 15 -5.54 25.40 2.11
CA GLY A 15 -4.85 24.14 1.85
C GLY A 15 -5.48 22.95 2.58
N GLY A 16 -6.81 22.89 2.62
CA GLY A 16 -7.49 21.69 3.10
C GLY A 16 -7.11 20.53 2.20
N GLY A 17 -6.40 19.54 2.74
CA GLY A 17 -6.46 18.20 2.18
C GLY A 17 -7.94 17.83 2.16
N ASP A 18 -8.46 17.53 0.97
CA ASP A 18 -9.85 17.10 0.82
C ASP A 18 -10.13 16.00 1.84
N VAL A 19 -11.16 16.15 2.66
CA VAL A 19 -11.59 15.15 3.67
C VAL A 19 -11.94 13.81 3.00
N ASN A 20 -12.03 13.78 1.66
CA ASN A 20 -12.27 12.62 0.81
C ASN A 20 -11.03 12.14 0.03
N ASP A 21 -9.81 12.60 0.35
CA ASP A 21 -8.62 12.09 -0.32
C ASP A 21 -8.35 10.63 0.11
N PRO A 22 -8.43 9.66 -0.84
CA PRO A 22 -8.22 8.24 -0.53
C PRO A 22 -6.87 7.95 0.11
N PHE A 23 -5.86 8.79 -0.14
CA PHE A 23 -4.54 8.65 0.47
C PHE A 23 -4.62 8.63 1.99
N TYR A 24 -5.41 9.51 2.60
CA TYR A 24 -5.47 9.64 4.05
C TYR A 24 -6.25 8.51 4.73
N LEU A 25 -7.23 7.92 4.04
CA LEU A 25 -7.94 6.73 4.51
C LEU A 25 -7.00 5.53 4.55
N VAL A 26 -6.29 5.27 3.45
CA VAL A 26 -5.32 4.17 3.38
C VAL A 26 -4.16 4.39 4.34
N ARG A 27 -3.73 5.64 4.52
CA ARG A 27 -2.70 6.02 5.51
C ARG A 27 -3.12 5.64 6.93
N GLU A 28 -4.37 5.91 7.31
CA GLU A 28 -4.90 5.57 8.63
C GLU A 28 -4.95 4.05 8.82
N GLU A 29 -5.47 3.33 7.83
CA GLU A 29 -5.52 1.86 7.83
C GLU A 29 -4.12 1.21 7.96
N ILE A 30 -3.14 1.71 7.20
CA ILE A 30 -1.74 1.26 7.30
C ILE A 30 -1.19 1.57 8.69
N SER A 31 -1.46 2.77 9.23
CA SER A 31 -0.98 3.17 10.55
C SER A 31 -1.52 2.26 11.66
N ASP A 32 -2.80 1.91 11.60
CA ASP A 32 -3.45 1.00 12.56
C ASP A 32 -2.90 -0.42 12.44
N SER A 33 -2.65 -0.87 11.21
CA SER A 33 -2.06 -2.18 10.94
C SER A 33 -0.61 -2.27 11.45
N VAL A 34 0.18 -1.21 11.26
CA VAL A 34 1.54 -1.08 11.84
C VAL A 34 1.48 -1.14 13.36
N SER A 35 0.56 -0.40 13.99
CA SER A 35 0.40 -0.42 15.45
C SER A 35 0.01 -1.80 15.99
N THR A 36 -0.85 -2.51 15.24
CA THR A 36 -1.26 -3.88 15.54
C THR A 36 -0.07 -4.85 15.43
N CYS A 37 0.78 -4.69 14.41
CA CYS A 37 2.01 -5.48 14.26
C CYS A 37 2.99 -5.22 15.41
N GLU A 38 3.23 -3.96 15.78
CA GLU A 38 4.12 -3.57 16.88
C GLU A 38 3.60 -4.10 18.24
N SER A 39 2.29 -4.03 18.47
CA SER A 39 1.63 -4.55 19.67
C SER A 39 1.70 -6.07 19.74
N SER A 40 1.46 -6.75 18.63
CA SER A 40 1.55 -8.21 18.52
C SER A 40 2.99 -8.67 18.76
N PHE A 41 3.98 -7.99 18.18
CA PHE A 41 5.40 -8.28 18.41
C PHE A 41 5.80 -8.10 19.87
N SER A 42 5.35 -7.03 20.53
CA SER A 42 5.63 -6.81 21.95
C SER A 42 5.05 -7.91 22.84
N ARG A 43 3.90 -8.48 22.45
CA ARG A 43 3.25 -9.60 23.15
C ARG A 43 3.95 -10.95 22.93
N ILE A 44 4.83 -11.09 21.93
CA ILE A 44 5.55 -12.35 21.66
C ILE A 44 6.37 -12.81 22.87
N HIS A 45 6.93 -11.88 23.64
CA HIS A 45 7.69 -12.22 24.84
C HIS A 45 6.85 -12.94 25.91
N ASN A 46 5.53 -12.71 25.94
CA ASN A 46 4.62 -13.32 26.91
C ASN A 46 4.10 -14.70 26.47
N LEU A 47 4.40 -15.15 25.25
CA LEU A 47 4.00 -16.47 24.77
C LEU A 47 4.81 -17.55 25.49
N GLN A 48 4.15 -18.66 25.85
CA GLN A 48 4.78 -19.72 26.66
C GLN A 48 5.55 -20.72 25.79
N THR A 49 5.08 -21.03 24.59
CA THR A 49 5.71 -22.04 23.73
C THR A 49 6.53 -21.42 22.61
N LEU A 50 7.64 -22.08 22.25
CA LEU A 50 8.50 -21.66 21.14
C LEU A 50 7.78 -21.77 19.79
N THR A 51 6.84 -22.71 19.64
CA THR A 51 5.99 -22.85 18.44
C THR A 51 5.08 -21.64 18.25
N GLN A 52 4.34 -21.23 19.30
CA GLN A 52 3.47 -20.05 19.23
C GLN A 52 4.26 -18.78 18.92
N LYS A 53 5.48 -18.66 19.45
CA LYS A 53 6.39 -17.55 19.13
C LYS A 53 6.76 -17.54 17.65
N LYS A 54 7.16 -18.69 17.09
CA LYS A 54 7.53 -18.81 15.67
C LYS A 54 6.36 -18.54 14.74
N GLU A 55 5.20 -19.12 15.00
CA GLU A 55 3.98 -18.90 14.22
C GLU A 55 3.58 -17.41 14.22
N THR A 56 3.57 -16.78 15.40
CA THR A 56 3.27 -15.34 15.52
C THR A 56 4.30 -14.50 14.76
N CYS A 57 5.59 -14.83 14.83
CA CYS A 57 6.62 -14.14 14.05
C CYS A 57 6.38 -14.28 12.53
N ILE A 58 5.98 -15.46 12.04
CA ILE A 58 5.71 -15.68 10.61
C ILE A 58 4.51 -14.84 10.16
N ASN A 59 3.44 -14.85 10.95
CA ASN A 59 2.25 -14.04 10.66
C ASN A 59 2.60 -12.55 10.63
N ILE A 60 3.33 -12.04 11.63
CA ILE A 60 3.78 -10.64 11.63
C ILE A 60 4.69 -10.33 10.43
N SER A 61 5.58 -11.24 10.05
CA SER A 61 6.43 -11.03 8.87
C SER A 61 5.60 -10.91 7.59
N SER A 62 4.58 -11.75 7.43
CA SER A 62 3.66 -11.70 6.28
C SER A 62 2.86 -10.40 6.25
N GLU A 63 2.36 -9.94 7.40
CA GLU A 63 1.66 -8.66 7.52
C GLU A 63 2.57 -7.48 7.16
N ILE A 64 3.84 -7.50 7.62
CA ILE A 64 4.81 -6.48 7.26
C ILE A 64 5.06 -6.44 5.75
N ASP A 65 5.18 -7.60 5.08
CA ASP A 65 5.37 -7.66 3.63
C ASP A 65 4.16 -7.09 2.87
N SER A 66 2.94 -7.38 3.34
CA SER A 66 1.70 -6.78 2.81
C SER A 66 1.71 -5.25 2.96
N LEU A 67 2.07 -4.73 4.13
CA LEU A 67 2.13 -3.29 4.39
C LEU A 67 3.21 -2.59 3.55
N LEU A 68 4.37 -3.23 3.34
CA LEU A 68 5.42 -2.69 2.47
C LEU A 68 4.97 -2.58 1.01
N TRP A 69 4.15 -3.54 0.54
CA TRP A 69 3.53 -3.47 -0.78
C TRP A 69 2.52 -2.32 -0.86
N GLN A 70 1.63 -2.16 0.12
CA GLN A 70 0.67 -1.04 0.16
C GLN A 70 1.37 0.32 0.17
N LEU A 71 2.49 0.45 0.90
CA LEU A 71 3.32 1.66 0.87
C LEU A 71 3.94 1.91 -0.51
N ASN A 72 4.37 0.87 -1.23
CA ASN A 72 4.84 1.04 -2.61
C ASN A 72 3.73 1.56 -3.53
N GLU A 73 2.49 1.08 -3.35
CA GLU A 73 1.37 1.58 -4.14
C GLU A 73 1.03 3.05 -3.80
N LEU A 74 1.12 3.45 -2.53
CA LEU A 74 0.99 4.86 -2.14
C LEU A 74 2.13 5.74 -2.71
N ASP A 75 3.35 5.22 -2.78
CA ASP A 75 4.47 5.91 -3.44
C ASP A 75 4.18 6.12 -4.93
N ARG A 76 3.71 5.07 -5.63
CA ARG A 76 3.32 5.15 -7.06
C ARG A 76 2.17 6.13 -7.29
N ALA A 77 1.15 6.11 -6.42
CA ALA A 77 0.05 7.06 -6.48
C ALA A 77 0.53 8.51 -6.28
N THR A 78 1.47 8.71 -5.35
CA THR A 78 2.08 10.03 -5.08
C THR A 78 2.92 10.51 -6.26
N GLU A 79 3.70 9.63 -6.89
CA GLU A 79 4.45 9.93 -8.11
C GLU A 79 3.52 10.26 -9.30
N ALA A 80 2.41 9.53 -9.46
CA ALA A 80 1.43 9.81 -10.49
C ALA A 80 0.79 11.20 -10.29
N ALA A 81 0.50 11.57 -9.04
CA ALA A 81 -0.01 12.89 -8.69
C ALA A 81 1.01 14.01 -8.96
N GLU A 82 2.30 13.73 -8.80
CA GLU A 82 3.39 14.67 -9.13
C GLU A 82 3.55 14.88 -10.65
N ARG A 83 3.36 13.82 -11.46
CA ARG A 83 3.49 13.88 -12.92
C ARG A 83 2.35 14.63 -13.60
N ASP A 84 1.14 14.65 -13.02
CA ASP A 84 -0.02 15.38 -13.55
C ASP A 84 -0.65 16.35 -12.53
N PRO A 85 0.00 17.50 -12.25
CA PRO A 85 -0.50 18.48 -11.29
C PRO A 85 -1.87 19.06 -11.66
N ASN A 86 -2.21 19.11 -12.95
CA ASN A 86 -3.46 19.69 -13.43
C ASN A 86 -4.67 18.81 -13.12
N ARG A 87 -4.49 17.49 -13.13
CA ARG A 87 -5.54 16.51 -12.83
C ARG A 87 -5.79 16.34 -11.33
N PHE A 88 -4.73 16.29 -10.54
CA PHE A 88 -4.83 15.94 -9.11
C PHE A 88 -4.86 17.17 -8.18
N ARG A 89 -4.39 18.34 -8.63
CA ARG A 89 -4.41 19.60 -7.85
C ARG A 89 -3.83 19.47 -6.43
N VAL A 90 -2.86 18.59 -6.24
CA VAL A 90 -2.15 18.41 -4.97
C VAL A 90 -0.96 19.36 -4.90
N SER A 91 -0.82 20.10 -3.80
CA SER A 91 0.32 21.02 -3.61
C SER A 91 1.65 20.26 -3.51
N ARG A 92 2.76 20.91 -3.87
CA ARG A 92 4.09 20.30 -3.77
C ARG A 92 4.44 19.97 -2.32
N GLU A 93 4.10 20.87 -1.41
CA GLU A 93 4.28 20.69 0.03
C GLU A 93 3.52 19.46 0.54
N GLU A 94 2.33 19.20 0.00
CA GLU A 94 1.54 18.02 0.33
C GLU A 94 2.14 16.73 -0.23
N LEU A 95 2.63 16.73 -1.48
CA LEU A 95 3.33 15.58 -2.05
C LEU A 95 4.59 15.23 -1.26
N GLU A 96 5.37 16.22 -0.84
CA GLU A 96 6.55 16.01 0.00
C GLU A 96 6.17 15.43 1.38
N ARG A 97 5.06 15.88 1.98
CA ARG A 97 4.54 15.27 3.22
C ARG A 97 4.17 13.80 3.03
N ARG A 98 3.54 13.44 1.91
CA ARG A 98 3.17 12.05 1.60
C ARG A 98 4.41 11.17 1.47
N LYS A 99 5.39 11.60 0.66
CA LYS A 99 6.67 10.90 0.47
C LYS A 99 7.45 10.75 1.77
N ALA A 100 7.48 11.79 2.60
CA ALA A 100 8.14 11.72 3.90
C ALA A 100 7.47 10.70 4.83
N TRP A 101 6.13 10.66 4.85
CA TRP A 101 5.38 9.71 5.66
C TRP A 101 5.54 8.25 5.18
N THR A 102 5.47 7.99 3.87
CA THR A 102 5.66 6.64 3.32
C THR A 102 7.08 6.14 3.58
N SER A 103 8.09 6.99 3.38
CA SER A 103 9.49 6.69 3.68
C SER A 103 9.72 6.38 5.17
N GLN A 104 9.20 7.22 6.08
CA GLN A 104 9.33 6.99 7.51
C GLN A 104 8.63 5.69 7.96
N THR A 105 7.45 5.41 7.42
CA THR A 105 6.69 4.20 7.77
C THR A 105 7.38 2.94 7.25
N ARG A 106 7.95 3.00 6.04
CA ARG A 106 8.78 1.92 5.47
C ARG A 106 9.98 1.60 6.34
N GLU A 107 10.69 2.61 6.83
CA GLU A 107 11.83 2.41 7.73
C GLU A 107 11.42 1.72 9.04
N ARG A 108 10.31 2.16 9.64
CA ARG A 108 9.76 1.52 10.85
C ARG A 108 9.43 0.04 10.62
N LEU A 109 8.79 -0.28 9.49
CA LEU A 109 8.46 -1.66 9.11
C LEU A 109 9.71 -2.51 8.87
N ASN A 110 10.74 -1.97 8.23
CA ASN A 110 12.02 -2.67 8.03
C ASN A 110 12.73 -2.96 9.35
N VAL A 111 12.76 -2.00 10.27
CA VAL A 111 13.31 -2.20 11.62
C VAL A 111 12.52 -3.27 12.37
N LEU A 112 11.18 -3.25 12.29
CA LEU A 112 10.33 -4.26 12.91
C LEU A 112 10.57 -5.64 12.30
N LYS A 113 10.66 -5.74 10.96
CA LYS A 113 10.97 -6.98 10.24
C LYS A 113 12.30 -7.57 10.68
N GLY A 114 13.35 -6.76 10.73
CA GLY A 114 14.66 -7.21 11.22
C GLY A 114 14.60 -7.71 12.67
N ARG A 115 13.80 -7.10 13.54
CA ARG A 115 13.60 -7.58 14.92
C ARG A 115 12.87 -8.93 14.98
N VAL A 116 11.85 -9.12 14.13
CA VAL A 116 11.10 -10.38 13.98
C VAL A 116 12.01 -11.50 13.48
N GLU A 117 12.78 -11.25 12.43
CA GLU A 117 13.73 -12.21 11.84
C GLU A 117 14.82 -12.59 12.85
N ASN A 118 15.41 -11.63 13.56
CA ASN A 118 16.39 -11.89 14.62
C ASN A 118 15.82 -12.77 15.74
N MET A 119 14.54 -12.58 16.10
CA MET A 119 13.88 -13.40 17.10
C MET A 119 13.65 -14.83 16.60
N MET A 120 13.29 -15.00 15.33
CA MET A 120 13.18 -16.33 14.71
C MET A 120 14.53 -17.06 14.69
N MET A 121 15.61 -16.37 14.31
CA MET A 121 16.97 -16.94 14.27
C MET A 121 17.46 -17.34 15.67
N ASN A 122 17.27 -16.48 16.67
CA ASN A 122 17.65 -16.78 18.06
C ASN A 122 16.85 -17.95 18.65
N SER A 123 15.56 -18.04 18.31
CA SER A 123 14.70 -19.17 18.72
C SER A 123 15.13 -20.49 18.09
N SER A 124 15.79 -20.44 16.92
CA SER A 124 16.32 -21.61 16.21
C SER A 124 17.65 -22.10 16.80
N ASN A 125 18.51 -21.18 17.26
CA ASN A 125 19.78 -21.51 17.91
C ASN A 125 19.62 -22.03 19.35
N SER A 126 18.60 -21.57 20.09
CA SER A 126 18.33 -22.07 21.44
C SER A 126 17.98 -23.57 21.46
N LEU A 127 17.24 -24.04 20.44
CA LEU A 127 16.83 -25.45 20.32
C LEU A 127 18.02 -26.40 20.13
N ASN A 128 18.97 -26.06 19.24
CA ASN A 128 20.18 -26.87 19.03
C ASN A 128 21.11 -26.91 20.27
N SER A 129 21.14 -25.82 21.03
CA SER A 129 21.99 -25.68 22.22
C SER A 129 21.42 -26.45 23.42
N GLU A 130 20.10 -26.47 23.57
CA GLU A 130 19.39 -27.19 24.61
C GLU A 130 19.37 -28.70 24.34
N GLN A 131 19.16 -29.10 23.07
CA GLN A 131 19.30 -30.50 22.63
C GLN A 131 20.69 -31.07 22.93
N ASN A 132 21.77 -30.30 22.66
CA ASN A 132 23.13 -30.75 22.92
C ASN A 132 23.48 -30.79 24.41
N ARG A 133 22.94 -29.87 25.23
CA ARG A 133 23.11 -29.91 26.69
C ARG A 133 22.38 -31.09 27.33
N VAL A 134 21.15 -31.37 26.92
CA VAL A 134 20.38 -32.50 27.45
C VAL A 134 21.04 -33.83 27.06
N LYS A 135 21.49 -33.99 25.81
CA LYS A 135 22.24 -35.17 25.36
C LYS A 135 23.56 -35.34 26.13
N SER A 136 24.29 -34.25 26.35
CA SER A 136 25.54 -34.25 27.14
C SER A 136 25.34 -34.61 28.61
N VAL A 137 24.25 -34.16 29.25
CA VAL A 137 23.93 -34.49 30.65
C VAL A 137 23.43 -35.94 30.78
N LEU A 138 22.70 -36.44 29.78
CA LEU A 138 22.26 -37.84 29.71
C LEU A 138 23.43 -38.82 29.57
N ASP A 139 24.45 -38.49 28.79
CA ASP A 139 25.65 -39.33 28.67
C ASP A 139 26.52 -39.31 29.95
N GLN A 140 26.50 -38.22 30.72
CA GLN A 140 27.28 -38.10 31.96
C GLN A 140 26.61 -38.76 33.19
N ASN A 141 25.28 -38.85 33.22
CA ASN A 141 24.52 -39.33 34.39
C ASN A 141 24.19 -40.83 34.36
N ARG A 142 24.69 -41.57 33.36
CA ARG A 142 24.49 -43.02 33.21
C ARG A 142 25.18 -43.89 34.30
N ASN A 143 25.99 -43.29 35.16
CA ASN A 143 26.75 -44.02 36.18
C ASN A 143 26.21 -43.90 37.62
N THR A 144 25.24 -43.03 37.91
CA THR A 144 24.77 -42.84 39.29
C THR A 144 23.32 -42.34 39.35
N ILE A 145 22.42 -43.17 39.91
CA ILE A 145 21.12 -42.82 40.55
C ILE A 145 19.82 -43.19 39.79
N ASP A 146 19.03 -44.04 40.48
CA ASP A 146 17.60 -44.40 40.42
C ASP A 146 16.80 -44.27 39.10
N ASP A 147 16.67 -45.42 38.43
CA ASP A 147 16.04 -45.67 37.13
C ASP A 147 14.50 -45.51 37.09
N TYR A 148 13.81 -45.57 38.24
CA TYR A 148 12.33 -45.65 38.26
C TYR A 148 11.61 -44.29 38.38
N MET A 149 12.23 -43.28 39.00
CA MET A 149 11.63 -41.95 39.18
C MET A 149 12.05 -40.98 38.05
N LEU A 150 13.18 -41.27 37.40
CA LEU A 150 13.64 -40.54 36.21
C LEU A 150 12.89 -40.96 34.93
N SER A 151 12.29 -42.15 34.87
CA SER A 151 11.62 -42.64 33.66
C SER A 151 10.27 -41.96 33.39
N ASP A 152 9.50 -41.65 34.43
CA ASP A 152 8.19 -40.97 34.31
C ASP A 152 8.34 -39.48 33.91
N GLU A 153 9.32 -38.80 34.52
CA GLU A 153 9.69 -37.42 34.15
C GLU A 153 10.26 -37.36 32.71
N ARG A 154 11.05 -38.37 32.30
CA ARG A 154 11.58 -38.53 30.93
C ARG A 154 10.47 -38.75 29.91
N ALA A 155 9.51 -39.63 30.18
CA ALA A 155 8.39 -39.88 29.26
C ALA A 155 7.57 -38.60 29.03
N THR A 156 7.38 -37.80 30.08
CA THR A 156 6.62 -36.54 30.01
C THR A 156 7.40 -35.46 29.24
N GLN A 157 8.72 -35.37 29.43
CA GLN A 157 9.58 -34.46 28.65
C GLN A 157 9.70 -34.90 27.19
N ASP A 158 9.90 -36.18 26.91
CA ASP A 158 10.00 -36.72 25.54
C ASP A 158 8.69 -36.50 24.78
N GLN A 159 7.52 -36.60 25.42
CA GLN A 159 6.24 -36.25 24.82
C GLN A 159 6.11 -34.75 24.51
N LEU A 160 6.67 -33.88 25.36
CA LEU A 160 6.66 -32.44 25.15
C LEU A 160 7.59 -32.02 24.00
N PHE A 161 8.73 -32.69 23.83
CA PHE A 161 9.65 -32.47 22.72
C PHE A 161 9.13 -33.08 21.41
N ALA A 162 8.56 -34.29 21.46
CA ALA A 162 7.95 -34.93 20.29
C ALA A 162 6.76 -34.11 19.73
N ASN A 163 5.92 -33.54 20.59
CA ASN A 163 4.84 -32.64 20.17
C ASN A 163 5.34 -31.34 19.53
N GLN A 164 6.52 -30.85 19.93
CA GLN A 164 7.11 -29.65 19.32
C GLN A 164 7.69 -29.94 17.94
N ASP A 165 8.22 -31.15 17.69
CA ASP A 165 8.80 -31.56 16.41
C ASP A 165 7.73 -31.80 15.33
N GLU A 166 6.62 -32.45 15.69
CA GLU A 166 5.46 -32.67 14.81
C GLU A 166 4.85 -31.34 14.33
N GLN A 167 4.83 -30.31 15.19
CA GLN A 167 4.35 -28.97 14.83
C GLN A 167 5.34 -28.18 13.96
N LEU A 168 6.64 -28.51 13.97
CA LEU A 168 7.63 -27.86 13.10
C LEU A 168 7.56 -28.39 11.66
N GLU A 169 7.13 -29.64 11.45
CA GLU A 169 6.86 -30.19 10.12
C GLU A 169 5.68 -29.47 9.45
N ASP A 170 4.61 -29.20 10.20
CA ASP A 170 3.45 -28.43 9.72
C ASP A 170 3.81 -26.96 9.44
N LEU A 171 4.67 -26.37 10.27
CA LEU A 171 5.19 -25.02 10.02
C LEU A 171 6.10 -24.94 8.77
N SER A 172 6.90 -25.99 8.53
CA SER A 172 7.67 -26.15 7.29
C SER A 172 6.74 -26.24 6.06
N HIS A 173 5.61 -26.92 6.20
CA HIS A 173 4.58 -26.98 5.16
C HIS A 173 3.93 -25.59 4.90
N HIS A 174 3.68 -24.80 5.95
CA HIS A 174 3.19 -23.42 5.82
C HIS A 174 4.22 -22.48 5.15
N ILE A 175 5.51 -22.58 5.48
CA ILE A 175 6.57 -21.81 4.81
C ILE A 175 6.65 -22.18 3.32
N ARG A 176 6.49 -23.46 2.98
CA ARG A 176 6.46 -23.92 1.58
C ARG A 176 5.22 -23.42 0.84
N THR A 177 4.07 -23.40 1.53
CA THR A 177 2.81 -22.87 1.00
C THR A 177 2.89 -21.36 0.78
N ILE A 178 3.47 -20.59 1.70
CA ILE A 178 3.70 -19.14 1.53
C ILE A 178 4.64 -18.87 0.35
N GLY A 179 5.71 -19.65 0.19
CA GLY A 179 6.58 -19.57 -0.98
C GLY A 179 5.83 -19.80 -2.30
N ASN A 180 4.89 -20.75 -2.31
CA ASN A 180 4.04 -20.99 -3.48
C ASN A 180 3.01 -19.86 -3.69
N VAL A 181 2.39 -19.31 -2.65
CA VAL A 181 1.46 -18.18 -2.76
C VAL A 181 2.18 -16.93 -3.26
N GLY A 182 3.39 -16.63 -2.76
CA GLY A 182 4.22 -15.53 -3.26
C GLY A 182 4.59 -15.69 -4.74
N LYS A 183 4.82 -16.93 -5.19
CA LYS A 183 5.03 -17.25 -6.60
C LYS A 183 3.76 -17.05 -7.43
N THR A 184 2.61 -17.52 -6.96
CA THR A 184 1.32 -17.33 -7.63
C THR A 184 0.89 -15.87 -7.70
N ILE A 185 1.13 -15.07 -6.66
CA ILE A 185 0.89 -13.62 -6.68
C ILE A 185 1.83 -12.95 -7.69
N GLY A 186 3.10 -13.36 -7.76
CA GLY A 186 4.03 -12.85 -8.77
C GLY A 186 3.58 -13.15 -10.21
N GLU A 187 3.10 -14.38 -10.46
CA GLU A 187 2.56 -14.79 -11.76
C GLU A 187 1.25 -14.03 -12.09
N GLU A 188 0.38 -13.82 -11.11
CA GLU A 188 -0.88 -13.06 -11.27
C GLU A 188 -0.62 -11.55 -11.47
N LEU A 189 0.38 -10.97 -10.80
CA LEU A 189 0.80 -9.57 -11.02
C LEU A 189 1.43 -9.39 -12.40
N GLU A 190 2.21 -10.36 -12.89
CA GLU A 190 2.71 -10.36 -14.26
C GLU A 190 1.56 -10.43 -15.27
N GLN A 191 0.55 -11.26 -14.98
CA GLN A 191 -0.66 -11.37 -15.80
C GLN A 191 -1.51 -10.10 -15.79
N GLN A 192 -1.68 -9.45 -14.64
CA GLN A 192 -2.37 -8.17 -14.50
C GLN A 192 -1.58 -7.03 -15.17
N GLY A 193 -0.24 -7.09 -15.19
CA GLY A 193 0.60 -6.17 -15.95
C GLY A 193 0.35 -6.25 -17.46
N ARG A 194 0.20 -7.46 -18.01
CA ARG A 194 -0.17 -7.65 -19.42
C ARG A 194 -1.59 -7.18 -19.72
N MET A 195 -2.53 -7.41 -18.82
CA MET A 195 -3.92 -6.93 -18.97
C MET A 195 -4.02 -5.39 -18.91
N LEU A 196 -3.13 -4.73 -18.16
CA LEU A 196 -3.01 -3.27 -18.15
C LEU A 196 -2.43 -2.71 -19.45
N GLU A 197 -1.48 -3.42 -20.06
CA GLU A 197 -0.93 -3.06 -21.38
C GLU A 197 -2.01 -3.15 -22.48
N ASP A 198 -2.84 -4.19 -22.44
CA ASP A 198 -4.01 -4.32 -23.32
C ASP A 198 -5.05 -3.20 -23.08
N LEU A 199 -5.28 -2.83 -21.82
CA LEU A 199 -6.16 -1.72 -21.46
C LEU A 199 -5.59 -0.36 -21.92
N GLU A 200 -4.27 -0.18 -21.91
CA GLU A 200 -3.59 1.00 -22.43
C GLU A 200 -3.78 1.11 -23.96
N GLU A 201 -3.67 -0.01 -24.68
CA GLU A 201 -3.96 -0.07 -26.11
C GLU A 201 -5.43 0.27 -26.43
N GLU A 202 -6.37 -0.28 -25.65
CA GLU A 202 -7.79 0.03 -25.80
C GLU A 202 -8.11 1.50 -25.49
N THR A 203 -7.51 2.06 -24.45
CA THR A 203 -7.71 3.48 -24.06
C THR A 203 -7.10 4.44 -25.07
N GLU A 204 -5.95 4.13 -25.68
CA GLU A 204 -5.39 4.90 -26.79
C GLU A 204 -6.33 4.83 -28.03
N GLY A 205 -6.95 3.68 -28.28
CA GLY A 205 -8.01 3.53 -29.29
C GLY A 205 -9.25 4.40 -29.02
N VAL A 206 -9.70 4.48 -27.76
CA VAL A 206 -10.79 5.38 -27.34
C VAL A 206 -10.38 6.85 -27.52
N ARG A 207 -9.14 7.21 -27.18
CA ARG A 207 -8.60 8.56 -27.34
C ARG A 207 -8.54 8.99 -28.80
N ALA A 208 -8.12 8.10 -29.70
CA ALA A 208 -8.11 8.35 -31.14
C ALA A 208 -9.53 8.59 -31.69
N ARG A 209 -10.51 7.78 -31.28
CA ARG A 209 -11.93 7.98 -31.65
C ARG A 209 -12.49 9.29 -31.09
N MET A 210 -12.16 9.62 -29.85
CA MET A 210 -12.57 10.88 -29.21
C MET A 210 -11.95 12.11 -29.92
N GLN A 211 -10.69 12.03 -30.33
CA GLN A 211 -10.05 13.08 -31.13
C GLN A 211 -10.70 13.24 -32.51
N ALA A 212 -11.04 12.14 -33.19
CA ALA A 212 -11.78 12.17 -34.44
C ALA A 212 -13.16 12.82 -34.29
N ALA A 213 -13.90 12.47 -33.22
CA ALA A 213 -15.18 13.09 -32.90
C ALA A 213 -15.05 14.60 -32.65
N ASN A 214 -14.01 15.03 -31.92
CA ASN A 214 -13.75 16.44 -31.65
C ASN A 214 -13.38 17.22 -32.93
N GLN A 215 -12.57 16.62 -33.82
CA GLN A 215 -12.28 17.21 -35.14
C GLN A 215 -13.55 17.36 -35.99
N MET A 216 -14.44 16.37 -35.98
CA MET A 216 -15.73 16.47 -36.68
C MET A 216 -16.60 17.58 -36.09
N MET A 217 -16.65 17.72 -34.76
CA MET A 217 -17.36 18.81 -34.09
C MET A 217 -16.83 20.19 -34.52
N ILE A 218 -15.50 20.37 -34.56
CA ILE A 218 -14.86 21.61 -35.04
C ILE A 218 -15.21 21.86 -36.52
N HIS A 219 -15.20 20.83 -37.36
CA HIS A 219 -15.58 20.96 -38.77
C HIS A 219 -17.04 21.36 -38.95
N VAL A 220 -17.96 20.77 -38.18
CA VAL A 220 -19.38 21.13 -38.21
C VAL A 220 -19.58 22.57 -37.75
N PHE A 221 -18.90 23.00 -36.69
CA PHE A 221 -18.97 24.37 -36.18
C PHE A 221 -18.50 25.40 -37.23
N LYS A 222 -17.36 25.12 -37.90
CA LYS A 222 -16.86 25.97 -38.99
C LYS A 222 -17.82 26.05 -40.17
N LYS A 223 -18.46 24.92 -40.55
CA LYS A 223 -19.37 24.87 -41.70
C LYS A 223 -20.73 25.53 -41.42
N ALA A 224 -21.20 25.48 -40.17
CA ALA A 224 -22.41 26.16 -39.72
C ALA A 224 -22.21 27.68 -39.63
N GLY A 225 -21.06 28.13 -39.10
CA GLY A 225 -20.74 29.54 -38.92
C GLY A 225 -20.68 30.31 -40.24
N VAL A 226 -20.00 29.79 -41.26
CA VAL A 226 -19.77 30.53 -42.52
C VAL A 226 -21.07 30.82 -43.27
N ARG A 227 -22.01 29.87 -43.34
CA ARG A 227 -23.28 30.06 -44.07
C ARG A 227 -24.23 31.01 -43.33
N ALA A 228 -24.32 30.87 -42.01
CA ALA A 228 -25.12 31.77 -41.19
C ALA A 228 -24.54 33.19 -41.21
N GLN A 229 -23.22 33.32 -41.06
CA GLN A 229 -22.53 34.61 -41.08
C GLN A 229 -22.69 35.33 -42.43
N LEU A 230 -22.60 34.61 -43.54
CA LEU A 230 -22.76 35.19 -44.89
C LEU A 230 -24.22 35.62 -45.13
N CYS A 231 -25.20 34.87 -44.64
CA CYS A 231 -26.62 35.26 -44.65
C CYS A 231 -26.86 36.53 -43.83
N THR A 232 -26.29 36.62 -42.63
CA THR A 232 -26.41 37.80 -41.75
C THR A 232 -25.81 39.04 -42.40
N VAL A 233 -24.63 38.94 -43.01
CA VAL A 233 -24.00 40.07 -43.72
C VAL A 233 -24.90 40.53 -44.88
N PHE A 234 -25.42 39.61 -45.68
CA PHE A 234 -26.28 39.95 -46.80
C PHE A 234 -27.59 40.63 -46.36
N ALA A 235 -28.24 40.09 -45.32
CA ALA A 235 -29.46 40.67 -44.74
C ALA A 235 -29.24 42.09 -44.19
N LEU A 236 -28.15 42.31 -43.44
CA LEU A 236 -27.79 43.65 -42.95
C LEU A 236 -27.52 44.63 -44.10
N THR A 237 -26.89 44.18 -45.17
CA THR A 237 -26.60 45.02 -46.35
C THR A 237 -27.89 45.45 -47.05
N ILE A 238 -28.86 44.56 -47.23
CA ILE A 238 -30.18 44.89 -47.81
C ILE A 238 -30.91 45.92 -46.94
N ILE A 239 -30.95 45.69 -45.63
CA ILE A 239 -31.60 46.63 -44.69
C ILE A 239 -30.95 48.01 -44.78
N LEU A 240 -29.63 48.08 -44.86
CA LEU A 240 -28.89 49.34 -45.00
C LEU A 240 -29.24 50.07 -46.29
N VAL A 241 -29.34 49.36 -47.42
CA VAL A 241 -29.76 49.96 -48.71
C VAL A 241 -31.19 50.49 -48.63
N LEU A 242 -32.11 49.74 -48.02
CA LEU A 242 -33.50 50.20 -47.82
C LEU A 242 -33.56 51.46 -46.94
N LEU A 243 -32.79 51.50 -45.85
CA LEU A 243 -32.72 52.69 -44.99
C LEU A 243 -32.14 53.89 -45.74
N PHE A 244 -31.11 53.70 -46.56
CA PHE A 244 -30.57 54.76 -47.42
C PHE A 244 -31.62 55.25 -48.42
N MET A 245 -32.34 54.35 -49.07
CA MET A 245 -33.36 54.72 -50.04
C MET A 245 -34.50 55.52 -49.39
N VAL A 246 -34.95 55.12 -48.20
CA VAL A 246 -35.95 55.86 -47.43
C VAL A 246 -35.41 57.22 -47.00
N ALA A 247 -34.20 57.27 -46.46
CA ALA A 247 -33.61 58.52 -45.96
C ALA A 247 -33.39 59.56 -47.08
N PHE A 248 -32.77 59.17 -48.20
CA PHE A 248 -32.47 60.08 -49.31
C PHE A 248 -33.62 60.24 -50.30
N GLY A 249 -34.57 59.31 -50.36
CA GLY A 249 -35.80 59.44 -51.15
C GLY A 249 -36.91 60.22 -50.45
N SER A 250 -36.74 60.54 -49.16
CA SER A 250 -37.64 61.39 -48.37
C SER A 250 -37.20 62.86 -48.29
N VAL A 251 -36.11 63.21 -48.98
CA VAL A 251 -35.62 64.58 -49.22
C VAL A 251 -36.02 65.00 -50.63
#